data_AF-A0A7S2FKN4-F1
#
_entry.id   AF-A0A7S2FKN4-F1
#
_cell.length_a   1.000
_cell.length_b   1.000
_cell.length_c   1.000
_cell.angle_alpha   90.00
_cell.angle_beta   90.00
_cell.angle_gamma   90.00
#
_symmetry.space_group_name_H-M   'P 1'
#
loop_
_entity.id
_entity.type
_entity.pdbx_description
1 polymer ?
#
loop_
_entity_poly.entity_id
_entity_poly.type
_entity_poly.pdbx_seq_one_letter_code
_entity_poly.pdbx_strand_id
1 'polypeptide(L)'
;EVDFWYIFCHPDGLEYSYLDSKKSTLHTPSGTLDSRTSPLSRTLEQAYKGDVAYSMWNDEHPDGEKVPAPHAHAKGVVAFKSAGGFWLTHSLPRFPETVRKGYPSSWDAAAHKYGQSYLCISVDTDALRKVGDAMATNWPSVYDSS
;
A
#
# COMPACT_ATOMS: atom_id res chain seq x y z
N GLU A 1 -12.70 -10.06 3.67
CA GLU A 1 -12.94 -8.64 3.97
C GLU A 1 -12.82 -8.40 5.47
N VAL A 2 -12.17 -7.29 5.83
CA VAL A 2 -11.89 -6.80 7.20
C VAL A 2 -11.89 -5.27 7.14
N ASP A 3 -12.15 -4.60 8.25
CA ASP A 3 -12.24 -3.12 8.30
C ASP A 3 -10.87 -2.46 8.32
N PHE A 4 -9.90 -3.15 8.93
CA PHE A 4 -8.50 -2.77 8.88
C PHE A 4 -7.62 -4.00 9.05
N TRP A 5 -6.39 -3.88 8.59
CA TRP A 5 -5.32 -4.81 8.92
C TRP A 5 -3.99 -4.08 9.06
N TYR A 6 -3.08 -4.65 9.84
CA TYR A 6 -1.73 -4.14 10.03
C TYR A 6 -0.71 -5.26 9.77
N ILE A 7 0.35 -4.94 9.05
CA ILE A 7 1.47 -5.84 8.77
C ILE A 7 2.78 -5.22 9.26
N PHE A 8 3.56 -6.02 9.97
CA PHE A 8 4.98 -5.79 10.20
C PHE A 8 5.79 -6.78 9.37
N CYS A 9 6.42 -6.33 8.29
CA CYS A 9 7.41 -7.12 7.57
C CYS A 9 8.71 -7.13 8.36
N HIS A 10 9.28 -8.31 8.56
CA HIS A 10 10.54 -8.49 9.27
C HIS A 10 11.73 -8.12 8.35
N PRO A 11 12.88 -7.72 8.92
CA PRO A 11 14.10 -7.49 8.13
C PRO A 11 14.68 -8.81 7.58
N ASP A 12 15.61 -8.69 6.64
CA ASP A 12 16.38 -9.80 6.04
C ASP A 12 15.51 -10.93 5.45
N GLY A 13 14.37 -10.56 4.89
CA GLY A 13 13.40 -11.49 4.32
C GLY A 13 12.05 -10.82 4.07
N LEU A 14 11.02 -11.66 3.90
CA LEU A 14 9.63 -11.23 3.73
C LEU A 14 8.68 -12.00 4.65
N GLU A 15 9.22 -12.60 5.73
CA GLU A 15 8.39 -13.03 6.84
C GLU A 15 7.68 -11.81 7.43
N TYR A 16 6.44 -11.99 7.89
CA TYR A 16 5.65 -10.88 8.39
C TYR A 16 4.74 -11.30 9.52
N SER A 17 4.51 -10.37 10.44
CA SER A 17 3.46 -10.47 11.44
C SER A 17 2.23 -9.69 10.98
N TYR A 18 1.04 -10.21 11.31
CA TYR A 18 -0.24 -9.72 10.84
C TYR A 18 -1.28 -9.70 11.96
N LEU A 19 -2.15 -8.69 11.92
CA LEU A 19 -3.42 -8.63 12.67
C LEU A 19 -4.47 -7.90 11.83
N ASP A 20 -5.74 -8.08 12.20
CA ASP A 20 -6.85 -7.39 11.55
C ASP A 20 -8.02 -7.13 12.51
N SER A 21 -9.07 -6.49 11.98
CA SER A 21 -10.27 -6.15 12.77
C SER A 21 -11.02 -7.37 13.34
N LYS A 22 -10.75 -8.59 12.84
CA LYS A 22 -11.36 -9.83 13.33
C LYS A 22 -10.47 -10.58 14.32
N LYS A 23 -9.15 -10.37 14.26
CA LYS A 23 -8.17 -10.97 15.16
C LYS A 23 -7.13 -9.92 15.56
N SER A 24 -7.32 -9.38 16.77
CA SER A 24 -6.45 -8.36 17.37
C SER A 24 -5.13 -8.92 17.93
N THR A 25 -4.92 -10.24 17.90
CA THR A 25 -3.66 -10.86 18.29
C THR A 25 -2.71 -10.96 17.10
N LEU A 26 -1.56 -10.29 17.22
CA LEU A 26 -0.48 -10.38 16.27
C LEU A 26 0.01 -11.83 16.16
N HIS A 27 0.14 -12.32 14.94
CA HIS A 27 0.66 -13.66 14.65
C HIS A 27 1.46 -13.62 13.35
N THR A 28 2.30 -14.63 13.12
CA THR A 28 3.07 -14.78 11.89
C THR A 28 2.40 -15.82 10.99
N PRO A 29 1.79 -15.41 9.86
CA PRO A 29 1.24 -16.36 8.88
C PRO A 29 2.37 -17.16 8.21
N SER A 30 2.02 -18.30 7.62
CA SER A 30 2.96 -19.03 6.76
C SER A 30 3.12 -18.34 5.40
N GLY A 31 4.32 -18.45 4.83
CA GLY A 31 4.67 -17.84 3.54
C GLY A 31 5.23 -16.42 3.67
N THR A 32 5.51 -15.81 2.52
CA THR A 32 6.14 -14.49 2.42
C THR A 32 5.14 -13.41 2.04
N LEU A 33 5.47 -12.16 2.37
CA LEU A 33 4.60 -11.00 2.13
C LEU A 33 4.37 -10.71 0.64
N ASP A 34 5.33 -11.04 -0.23
CA ASP A 34 5.23 -10.89 -1.69
C ASP A 34 4.40 -11.99 -2.37
N SER A 35 4.00 -13.04 -1.64
CA SER A 35 3.08 -14.05 -2.16
C SER A 35 1.76 -13.41 -2.63
N ARG A 36 1.21 -13.87 -3.75
CA ARG A 36 -0.11 -13.42 -4.24
C ARG A 36 -1.25 -13.75 -3.30
N THR A 37 -1.04 -14.66 -2.35
CA THR A 37 -2.04 -14.99 -1.33
C THR A 37 -1.95 -14.13 -0.08
N SER A 38 -0.93 -13.28 0.06
CA SER A 38 -0.77 -12.40 1.24
C SER A 38 -1.88 -11.35 1.30
N PRO A 39 -2.23 -10.83 2.50
CA PRO A 39 -3.23 -9.77 2.64
C PRO A 39 -2.88 -8.51 1.85
N LEU A 40 -1.60 -8.14 1.80
CA LEU A 40 -1.11 -6.98 1.05
C LEU A 40 -1.27 -7.18 -0.47
N SER A 41 -0.83 -8.32 -1.02
CA SER A 41 -0.99 -8.62 -2.45
C SER A 41 -2.45 -8.66 -2.87
N ARG A 42 -3.31 -9.36 -2.10
CA ARG A 42 -4.76 -9.40 -2.37
C ARG A 42 -5.42 -8.02 -2.32
N THR A 43 -4.93 -7.13 -1.46
CA THR A 43 -5.42 -5.76 -1.37
C THR A 43 -5.00 -4.97 -2.60
N LEU A 44 -3.70 -4.92 -2.89
CA LEU A 44 -3.16 -4.15 -4.00
C LEU A 44 -3.66 -4.62 -5.35
N GLU A 45 -3.80 -5.93 -5.59
CA GLU A 45 -4.33 -6.48 -6.85
C GLU A 45 -5.70 -5.92 -7.23
N GLN A 46 -6.49 -5.40 -6.27
CA GLN A 46 -7.76 -4.71 -6.59
C GLN A 46 -7.52 -3.42 -7.39
N ALA A 47 -6.43 -2.70 -7.13
CA ALA A 47 -6.04 -1.49 -7.89
C ALA A 47 -5.63 -1.81 -9.34
N TYR A 48 -5.07 -2.99 -9.59
CA TYR A 48 -4.54 -3.37 -10.91
C TYR A 48 -5.59 -3.95 -11.87
N LYS A 49 -6.84 -4.13 -11.43
CA LYS A 49 -7.92 -4.71 -12.27
C LYS A 49 -8.45 -3.75 -13.34
N GLY A 50 -8.13 -2.46 -13.24
CA GLY A 50 -8.55 -1.45 -14.22
C GLY A 50 -10.03 -1.06 -14.16
N ASP A 51 -10.74 -1.42 -13.09
CA ASP A 51 -12.16 -1.12 -12.87
C ASP A 51 -12.41 -0.29 -11.60
N VAL A 52 -11.35 0.33 -11.06
CA VAL A 52 -11.34 1.22 -9.90
C VAL A 52 -10.66 2.53 -10.27
N ALA A 53 -11.03 3.61 -9.58
CA ALA A 53 -10.20 4.79 -9.51
C ALA A 53 -9.11 4.57 -8.44
N TYR A 54 -7.91 5.10 -8.66
CA TYR A 54 -6.81 4.92 -7.73
C TYR A 54 -5.82 6.09 -7.74
N SER A 55 -5.03 6.18 -6.68
CA SER A 55 -3.81 6.99 -6.64
C SER A 55 -2.74 6.27 -5.82
N MET A 56 -1.52 6.29 -6.33
CA MET A 56 -0.34 5.74 -5.69
C MET A 56 0.71 6.85 -5.50
N TRP A 57 1.30 6.91 -4.32
CA TRP A 57 2.29 7.93 -3.99
C TRP A 57 3.47 7.32 -3.24
N ASN A 58 4.65 7.90 -3.46
CA ASN A 58 5.90 7.54 -2.79
C ASN A 58 6.88 8.70 -2.98
N ASP A 59 7.69 9.03 -1.99
CA ASP A 59 8.82 9.98 -2.15
C ASP A 59 10.05 9.33 -2.82
N GLU A 60 10.04 8.00 -2.97
CA GLU A 60 10.95 7.24 -3.82
C GLU A 60 10.14 6.36 -4.77
N HIS A 61 9.94 6.81 -6.01
CA HIS A 61 9.09 6.18 -7.03
C HIS A 61 9.60 4.78 -7.42
N PRO A 62 8.73 3.91 -7.97
CA PRO A 62 9.12 2.55 -8.37
C PRO A 62 10.23 2.47 -9.43
N ASP A 63 10.42 3.51 -10.24
CA ASP A 63 11.54 3.61 -11.19
C ASP A 63 12.85 4.10 -10.55
N GLY A 64 12.83 4.40 -9.26
CA GLY A 64 13.98 4.87 -8.49
C GLY A 64 14.11 6.38 -8.41
N GLU A 65 13.21 7.16 -9.03
CA GLU A 65 13.17 8.62 -8.87
C GLU A 65 12.95 8.98 -7.39
N LYS A 66 13.76 9.91 -6.87
CA LYS A 66 13.61 10.44 -5.51
C LYS A 66 13.08 11.86 -5.58
N VAL A 67 11.95 12.10 -4.93
CA VAL A 67 11.30 13.40 -4.93
C VAL A 67 11.67 14.16 -3.66
N PRO A 68 12.43 15.28 -3.77
CA PRO A 68 12.83 16.06 -2.61
C PRO A 68 11.69 16.96 -2.11
N ALA A 69 12.01 17.76 -1.09
CA ALA A 69 11.18 18.88 -0.66
C ALA A 69 10.71 19.71 -1.87
N PRO A 70 9.44 20.17 -1.88
CA PRO A 70 8.56 20.29 -0.71
C PRO A 70 7.60 19.11 -0.46
N HIS A 71 7.73 18.01 -1.21
CA HIS A 71 6.82 16.87 -1.07
C HIS A 71 7.05 16.11 0.23
N ALA A 72 5.98 15.57 0.82
CA ALA A 72 6.09 14.78 2.04
C ALA A 72 6.81 13.44 1.81
N HIS A 73 7.54 13.01 2.84
CA HIS A 73 8.07 11.66 2.99
C HIS A 73 6.94 10.67 3.30
N ALA A 74 6.07 10.47 2.32
CA ALA A 74 4.84 9.70 2.48
C ALA A 74 4.69 8.72 1.33
N LYS A 75 4.13 7.55 1.65
CA LYS A 75 3.96 6.45 0.70
C LYS A 75 2.63 5.75 0.95
N GLY A 76 1.96 5.33 -0.11
CA GLY A 76 0.66 4.70 0.04
C GLY A 76 -0.11 4.55 -1.25
N VAL A 77 -1.30 3.99 -1.08
CA VAL A 77 -2.24 3.69 -2.15
C VAL A 77 -3.65 3.96 -1.66
N VAL A 78 -4.46 4.57 -2.51
CA VAL A 78 -5.91 4.58 -2.37
C VAL A 78 -6.51 3.98 -3.62
N ALA A 79 -7.52 3.12 -3.47
CA ALA A 79 -8.28 2.59 -4.59
C ALA A 79 -9.74 2.41 -4.20
N PHE A 80 -10.67 2.78 -5.09
CA PHE A 80 -12.08 2.84 -4.76
C PHE A 80 -13.02 2.65 -5.95
N LYS A 81 -14.26 2.27 -5.63
CA LYS A 81 -15.44 2.25 -6.50
C LYS A 81 -16.59 3.01 -5.83
N SER A 82 -17.75 3.03 -6.48
CA SER A 82 -18.98 3.63 -5.94
C SER A 82 -19.43 3.06 -4.58
N ALA A 83 -19.02 1.84 -4.23
CA ALA A 83 -19.36 1.19 -2.96
C ALA A 83 -18.31 1.42 -1.84
N GLY A 84 -17.25 2.19 -2.09
CA GLY A 84 -16.12 2.37 -1.16
C GLY A 84 -14.82 1.80 -1.72
N GLY A 85 -13.83 1.66 -0.85
CA GLY A 85 -12.47 1.28 -1.23
C GLY A 85 -11.56 1.04 -0.03
N PHE A 86 -10.26 1.18 -0.27
CA PHE A 86 -9.26 1.08 0.78
C PHE A 86 -8.26 2.25 0.72
N TRP A 87 -7.72 2.57 1.88
CA TRP A 87 -6.58 3.46 2.06
C TRP A 87 -5.44 2.69 2.73
N LEU A 88 -4.31 2.57 2.03
CA LEU A 88 -3.09 1.90 2.47
C LEU A 88 -1.98 2.93 2.67
N THR A 89 -1.33 2.88 3.83
CA THR A 89 -0.06 3.58 4.10
C THR A 89 1.04 2.57 4.36
N HIS A 90 2.26 2.86 3.91
CA HIS A 90 3.40 1.98 4.13
C HIS A 90 4.73 2.74 4.20
N SER A 91 5.80 2.03 4.56
CA SER A 91 7.16 2.58 4.63
C SER A 91 8.08 2.16 3.47
N LEU A 92 7.66 1.21 2.64
CA LEU A 92 8.51 0.62 1.58
C LEU A 92 8.79 1.60 0.41
N PRO A 93 10.03 2.02 0.14
CA PRO A 93 10.36 2.82 -1.06
C PRO A 93 10.22 1.98 -2.34
N ARG A 94 10.09 2.66 -3.49
CA ARG A 94 9.99 2.06 -4.81
C ARG A 94 8.81 1.08 -4.95
N PHE A 95 7.71 1.42 -4.31
CA PHE A 95 6.54 0.55 -4.20
C PHE A 95 5.22 1.35 -4.12
N PRO A 96 4.10 0.77 -4.59
CA PRO A 96 4.05 -0.37 -5.51
C PRO A 96 4.49 0.04 -6.94
N GLU A 97 4.39 -0.87 -7.92
CA GLU A 97 4.69 -0.55 -9.33
C GLU A 97 3.45 0.05 -10.02
N THR A 98 3.64 0.83 -11.08
CA THR A 98 2.55 1.42 -11.87
C THR A 98 1.56 0.37 -12.40
N VAL A 99 0.28 0.72 -12.46
CA VAL A 99 -0.79 -0.15 -12.99
C VAL A 99 -0.51 -0.55 -14.44
N ARG A 100 0.06 0.35 -15.24
CA ARG A 100 0.46 0.08 -16.62
C ARG A 100 1.45 -1.09 -16.75
N LYS A 101 2.39 -1.24 -15.79
CA LYS A 101 3.34 -2.36 -15.77
C LYS A 101 2.78 -3.60 -15.05
N GLY A 102 1.65 -3.46 -14.38
CA GLY A 102 0.97 -4.55 -13.70
C GLY A 102 1.54 -4.87 -12.32
N TYR A 103 0.85 -5.74 -11.58
CA TYR A 103 1.31 -6.16 -10.26
C TYR A 103 2.55 -7.06 -10.41
N PRO A 104 3.69 -6.69 -9.79
CA PRO A 104 4.97 -7.33 -10.05
C PRO A 104 4.96 -8.79 -9.56
N SER A 105 5.75 -9.64 -10.25
CA SER A 105 5.95 -11.04 -9.84
C SER A 105 6.96 -11.21 -8.70
N SER A 106 7.76 -10.18 -8.44
CA SER A 106 8.81 -10.15 -7.42
C SER A 106 9.06 -8.70 -6.96
N TRP A 107 9.45 -8.51 -5.71
CA TRP A 107 9.72 -7.18 -5.16
C TRP A 107 11.21 -6.82 -5.27
N ASP A 108 11.54 -5.52 -5.25
CA ASP A 108 12.92 -5.03 -5.23
C ASP A 108 13.67 -5.64 -4.02
N ALA A 109 14.97 -5.89 -4.17
CA ALA A 109 15.87 -6.28 -3.08
C ALA A 109 15.80 -5.30 -1.89
N ALA A 110 15.52 -4.01 -2.14
CA ALA A 110 15.27 -3.03 -1.10
C ALA A 110 14.14 -3.44 -0.13
N ALA A 111 13.14 -4.18 -0.62
CA ALA A 111 12.02 -4.67 0.19
C ALA A 111 12.41 -5.78 1.18
N HIS A 112 13.53 -6.46 0.95
CA HIS A 112 13.97 -7.59 1.76
C HIS A 112 14.92 -7.17 2.89
N LYS A 113 15.49 -5.96 2.83
CA LYS A 113 16.60 -5.55 3.72
C LYS A 113 16.14 -5.03 5.07
N TYR A 114 15.07 -4.24 5.10
CA TYR A 114 14.64 -3.52 6.29
C TYR A 114 13.23 -3.92 6.68
N GLY A 115 12.95 -3.94 7.98
CA GLY A 115 11.58 -4.08 8.46
C GLY A 115 10.70 -2.95 7.93
N GLN A 116 9.46 -3.28 7.56
CA GLN A 116 8.49 -2.35 6.99
C GLN A 116 7.16 -2.46 7.72
N SER A 117 6.40 -1.37 7.76
CA SER A 117 5.03 -1.37 8.24
C SER A 117 4.05 -1.06 7.13
N TYR A 118 2.86 -1.64 7.26
CA TYR A 118 1.73 -1.42 6.36
C TYR A 118 0.45 -1.37 7.20
N LEU A 119 -0.35 -0.34 6.98
CA LEU A 119 -1.69 -0.22 7.57
C LEU A 119 -2.67 0.02 6.43
N CYS A 120 -3.69 -0.84 6.36
CA CYS A 120 -4.79 -0.66 5.43
C CYS A 120 -6.09 -0.51 6.19
N ILE A 121 -6.91 0.43 5.73
CA ILE A 121 -8.22 0.75 6.29
C ILE A 121 -9.24 0.72 5.15
N SER A 122 -10.35 0.03 5.37
CA SER A 122 -11.52 0.09 4.49
C SER A 122 -12.19 1.45 4.68
N VAL A 123 -12.46 2.15 3.58
CA VAL A 123 -13.06 3.49 3.60
C VAL A 123 -14.32 3.51 2.74
N ASP A 124 -15.36 4.15 3.25
CA ASP A 124 -16.54 4.46 2.45
C ASP A 124 -16.30 5.69 1.56
N THR A 125 -17.28 6.00 0.71
CA THR A 125 -17.20 7.13 -0.24
C THR A 125 -17.14 8.49 0.46
N ASP A 126 -17.76 8.65 1.63
CA ASP A 126 -17.75 9.89 2.40
C ASP A 126 -16.37 10.15 3.05
N ALA A 127 -15.75 9.10 3.58
CA ALA A 127 -14.41 9.12 4.14
C ALA A 127 -13.37 9.39 3.05
N LEU A 128 -13.55 8.81 1.86
CA LEU A 128 -12.61 8.99 0.75
C LEU A 128 -12.45 10.46 0.33
N ARG A 129 -13.55 11.23 0.28
CA ARG A 129 -13.45 12.67 -0.02
C ARG A 129 -12.55 13.39 0.99
N LYS A 130 -12.70 13.05 2.28
CA LYS A 130 -11.86 13.61 3.35
C LYS A 130 -10.41 13.13 3.27
N VAL A 131 -10.18 11.89 2.81
CA VAL A 131 -8.82 11.38 2.53
C VAL A 131 -8.18 12.21 1.42
N GLY A 132 -8.92 12.54 0.36
CA GLY A 132 -8.43 13.45 -0.70
C GLY A 132 -8.02 14.82 -0.16
N ASP A 133 -8.87 15.44 0.68
CA ASP A 133 -8.56 16.72 1.33
C ASP A 133 -7.32 16.63 2.24
N ALA A 134 -7.19 15.53 3.00
CA ALA A 134 -6.02 15.28 3.84
C ALA A 134 -4.74 15.06 3.00
N MET A 135 -4.84 14.37 1.86
CA MET A 135 -3.71 14.19 0.93
C MET A 135 -3.26 15.51 0.30
N ALA A 136 -4.20 16.42 -0.03
CA ALA A 136 -3.85 17.76 -0.50
C ALA A 136 -3.08 18.57 0.54
N THR A 137 -3.36 18.34 1.84
CA THR A 137 -2.62 18.96 2.95
C THR A 137 -1.25 18.30 3.18
N ASN A 138 -1.20 16.97 3.09
CA ASN A 138 0.05 16.21 3.26
C ASN A 138 1.01 16.43 2.08
N TRP A 139 0.50 16.74 0.89
CA TRP A 139 1.25 16.96 -0.34
C TRP A 139 2.27 15.85 -0.67
N PRO A 140 1.82 14.58 -0.82
CA PRO A 140 2.68 13.49 -1.23
C PRO A 140 3.02 13.59 -2.73
N SER A 141 4.09 12.92 -3.14
CA SER A 141 4.43 12.78 -4.56
C SER A 141 3.66 11.61 -5.20
N VAL A 142 2.62 11.94 -5.96
CA VAL A 142 1.81 10.97 -6.73
C VAL A 142 2.54 10.63 -8.03
N TYR A 143 2.75 9.34 -8.28
CA TYR A 143 3.43 8.85 -9.49
C TYR A 143 2.53 8.05 -10.43
N ASP A 144 1.36 7.60 -9.96
CA ASP A 144 0.38 6.88 -10.78
C ASP A 144 -1.05 7.09 -10.25
N SER A 145 -2.01 7.34 -11.14
CA SER A 145 -3.41 7.58 -10.81
C SER A 145 -4.34 7.45 -12.03
N SER A 146 -5.62 7.16 -11.79
CA SER A 146 -6.69 7.15 -12.82
C SER A 146 -7.98 7.80 -12.33
#